data_AF-A0A5C4RXE6-F1
#
_entry.id   AF-A0A5C4RXE6-F1
#
_cell.length_a   1.000
_cell.length_b   1.000
_cell.length_c   1.000
_cell.angle_alpha   90.00
_cell.angle_beta   90.00
_cell.angle_gamma   90.00
#
_symmetry.space_group_name_H-M   'P 1'
#
loop_
_entity.id
_entity.type
_entity.pdbx_description
1 polymer ?
#
loop_
_entity_poly.entity_id
_entity_poly.type
_entity_poly.pdbx_seq_one_letter_code
_entity_poly.pdbx_strand_id
1 'polypeptide(L)'
;MKLLGVYSSAEESSAICGLLRKKGIPTYGEISAPSWRLNRIPIYVCLDSQYEDALAVLANPNHLVANPVDVAEYDSVAERQEHHTLLRWSVVALLLAAAFFAVVLYLADAPLLRAPPN
;
A
#
# COMPACT_ATOMS: atom_id res chain seq x y z
N MET A 1 1.52 8.51 -6.46
CA MET A 1 2.45 8.86 -5.37
C MET A 1 3.80 9.23 -5.98
N LYS A 2 4.46 10.25 -5.46
CA LYS A 2 5.79 10.69 -5.92
C LYS A 2 6.78 10.78 -4.77
N LEU A 3 8.03 10.38 -5.02
CA LEU A 3 9.11 10.46 -4.03
C LEU A 3 9.50 11.92 -3.81
N LEU A 4 9.43 12.37 -2.56
CA LEU A 4 9.84 13.70 -2.14
C LEU A 4 11.33 13.75 -1.82
N GLY A 5 11.83 12.73 -1.12
CA GLY A 5 13.21 12.68 -0.67
C GLY A 5 13.49 11.45 0.18
N VAL A 6 14.77 11.26 0.51
CA VAL A 6 15.24 10.18 1.37
C VAL A 6 16.01 10.79 2.52
N TYR A 7 15.58 10.51 3.74
CA TYR A 7 16.10 11.12 4.96
C TYR A 7 16.90 10.13 5.79
N SER A 8 17.89 10.64 6.52
CA SER A 8 18.84 9.79 7.26
C SER A 8 18.41 9.56 8.71
N SER A 9 17.42 10.31 9.19
CA SER A 9 16.94 10.28 10.56
C SER A 9 15.43 10.08 10.60
N ALA A 10 14.98 9.20 11.49
CA ALA A 10 13.56 9.01 11.78
C ALA A 10 12.91 10.30 12.30
N GLU A 11 13.64 11.09 13.09
CA GLU A 11 13.16 12.35 13.64
C GLU A 11 12.93 13.40 12.54
N GLU A 12 13.90 13.56 11.64
CA GLU A 12 13.79 14.46 10.50
C GLU A 12 12.62 14.06 9.58
N SER A 13 12.50 12.76 9.31
CA SER A 13 11.41 12.25 8.47
C SER A 13 10.03 12.48 9.10
N SER A 14 9.92 12.28 10.41
CA SER A 14 8.70 12.50 11.18
C SER A 14 8.33 13.99 11.24
N ALA A 15 9.32 14.88 11.43
CA ALA A 15 9.12 16.32 11.42
C ALA A 15 8.59 16.81 10.06
N ILE A 16 9.18 16.34 8.96
CA ILE A 16 8.76 16.71 7.61
C ILE A 16 7.37 16.16 7.27
N CYS A 17 7.10 14.88 7.57
CA CYS A 17 5.77 14.32 7.42
C CYS A 17 4.74 15.10 8.25
N GLY A 18 5.07 15.43 9.50
CA GLY A 18 4.19 16.22 10.37
C GLY A 18 3.90 17.62 9.82
N LEU A 19 4.91 18.30 9.26
CA LEU A 19 4.74 19.61 8.62
C LEU A 19 3.81 19.53 7.41
N LEU A 20 4.05 18.59 6.50
CA LEU A 20 3.28 18.44 5.28
C LEU A 20 1.83 18.03 5.56
N ARG A 21 1.62 17.09 6.50
CA ARG A 21 0.29 16.65 6.91
C ARG A 21 -0.51 17.77 7.56
N LYS A 22 0.13 18.61 8.40
CA LYS A 22 -0.52 19.81 8.97
C LYS A 22 -0.97 20.82 7.90
N LYS A 23 -0.33 20.82 6.74
CA LYS A 23 -0.67 21.66 5.59
C LYS A 23 -1.70 21.02 4.66
N GLY A 24 -2.22 19.85 5.00
CA GLY A 24 -3.21 19.14 4.19
C GLY A 24 -2.60 18.33 3.04
N ILE A 25 -1.31 17.97 3.13
CA ILE A 25 -0.63 17.12 2.16
C ILE A 25 -0.45 15.74 2.79
N PRO A 26 -1.17 14.70 2.33
CA PRO A 26 -1.00 13.35 2.81
C PRO A 26 0.35 12.80 2.32
N THR A 27 1.13 12.29 3.28
CA THR A 27 2.44 11.70 3.03
C THR A 27 2.49 10.25 3.48
N TYR A 28 3.36 9.47 2.86
CA TYR A 28 3.66 8.10 3.25
C TYR A 28 5.16 7.98 3.51
N GLY A 29 5.53 7.49 4.69
CA GLY A 29 6.91 7.20 5.06
C GLY A 29 7.02 5.73 5.40
N GLU A 30 7.89 5.01 4.69
CA GLU A 30 8.14 3.61 4.99
C GLU A 30 9.20 3.54 6.09
N ILE A 31 8.77 3.41 7.35
CA ILE A 31 9.66 3.05 8.45
C ILE A 31 9.89 1.54 8.34
N SER A 32 10.71 1.12 7.38
CA SER A 32 11.16 -0.27 7.35
C SER A 32 11.84 -0.57 8.69
N ALA A 33 11.51 -1.71 9.29
CA ALA A 33 12.10 -2.17 10.54
C ALA A 33 13.63 -1.95 10.55
N PRO A 34 14.22 -1.56 11.69
CA PRO A 34 15.61 -1.13 11.77
C PRO A 34 16.53 -2.28 11.33
N SER A 35 16.83 -2.34 10.03
CA SER A 35 17.95 -3.09 9.54
C SER A 35 19.15 -2.17 9.68
N TRP A 36 20.20 -2.69 10.30
CA TRP A 36 21.52 -2.06 10.45
C TRP A 36 22.14 -1.51 9.15
N ARG A 37 21.49 -1.71 7.98
CA ARG A 37 21.92 -1.23 6.66
C ARG A 37 21.01 -0.16 6.04
N LEU A 38 19.78 0.04 6.50
CA LEU A 38 18.83 0.98 5.90
C LEU A 38 18.65 2.21 6.77
N ASN A 39 19.69 3.05 6.84
CA ASN A 39 19.63 4.37 7.49
C ASN A 39 18.99 5.43 6.57
N ARG A 40 18.01 5.04 5.76
CA ARG A 40 17.42 5.85 4.69
C ARG A 40 15.92 5.63 4.67
N ILE A 41 15.18 6.67 5.02
CA ILE A 41 13.73 6.64 5.13
C ILE A 41 13.17 7.47 3.97
N PRO A 42 12.57 6.84 2.94
CA PRO A 42 11.94 7.56 1.85
C PRO A 42 10.61 8.16 2.31
N ILE A 43 10.36 9.40 1.91
CA ILE A 43 9.06 10.07 2.07
C ILE A 43 8.43 10.26 0.70
N TYR A 44 7.17 9.85 0.58
CA TYR A 44 6.35 10.02 -0.61
C TYR A 44 5.20 10.98 -0.34
N VAL A 45 4.84 11.76 -1.35
CA VAL A 45 3.57 12.49 -1.40
C VAL A 45 2.52 11.55 -2.01
N CYS A 46 1.40 11.38 -1.31
CA CYS A 46 0.36 10.44 -1.74
C CYS A 46 -0.34 10.91 -3.02
N LEU A 47 -0.60 12.22 -3.11
CA LEU A 47 -1.28 12.86 -4.24
C LEU A 47 -0.29 13.57 -5.16
N ASP A 48 -0.20 13.14 -6.41
CA ASP A 48 0.76 13.69 -7.38
C ASP A 48 0.51 15.17 -7.69
N SER A 49 -0.74 15.63 -7.55
CA SER A 49 -1.15 17.03 -7.73
C SER A 49 -0.58 17.97 -6.67
N GLN A 50 -0.21 17.45 -5.50
CA GLN A 50 0.33 18.23 -4.38
C GLN A 50 1.86 18.15 -4.29
N TYR A 51 2.53 17.50 -5.25
CA TYR A 51 3.98 17.32 -5.21
C TYR A 51 4.74 18.65 -5.22
N GLU A 52 4.37 19.57 -6.11
CA GLU A 52 5.00 20.89 -6.21
C GLU A 52 4.72 21.74 -4.95
N ASP A 53 3.51 21.64 -4.41
CA ASP A 53 3.16 22.29 -3.15
C ASP A 53 3.98 21.74 -1.98
N ALA A 54 4.26 20.43 -1.96
CA ALA A 54 5.12 19.82 -0.95
C ALA A 54 6.56 20.35 -1.02
N LEU A 55 7.12 20.48 -2.22
CA LEU A 55 8.44 21.10 -2.43
C LEU A 55 8.43 22.58 -2.00
N ALA A 56 7.38 23.31 -2.33
CA ALA A 56 7.22 24.71 -1.95
C ALA A 56 7.10 24.89 -0.42
N VAL A 57 6.39 23.99 0.28
CA VAL A 57 6.31 23.98 1.75
C VAL A 57 7.67 23.67 2.38
N LEU A 58 8.45 22.75 1.80
CA LEU A 58 9.80 22.44 2.29
C LEU A 58 10.76 23.63 2.12
N ALA A 59 10.67 24.35 1.00
CA ALA A 59 11.48 25.55 0.76
C ALA A 59 11.00 26.76 1.58
N ASN A 60 9.68 26.87 1.78
CA ASN A 60 9.03 27.95 2.53
C ASN A 60 7.89 27.37 3.39
N PRO A 61 8.09 27.21 4.72
CA PRO A 61 7.07 26.67 5.61
C PRO A 61 5.74 27.45 5.65
N ASN A 62 5.74 28.71 5.18
CA ASN A 62 4.56 29.56 5.09
C ASN A 62 3.82 29.44 3.76
N HIS A 63 4.28 28.59 2.83
CA HIS A 63 3.56 28.31 1.59
C HIS A 63 2.12 27.89 1.88
N LEU A 64 1.21 28.40 1.06
CA LEU A 64 -0.21 28.06 1.08
C LEU A 64 -0.46 27.00 0.02
N VAL A 65 -0.82 25.80 0.47
CA VAL A 65 -1.17 24.68 -0.41
C VAL A 65 -2.43 25.04 -1.18
N ALA A 66 -2.43 24.82 -2.50
CA ALA A 66 -3.52 25.26 -3.35
C ALA A 66 -4.82 24.50 -3.07
N ASN A 67 -4.70 23.19 -2.81
CA ASN A 67 -5.82 22.30 -2.54
C ASN A 67 -5.48 21.40 -1.34
N PRO A 68 -5.56 21.91 -0.09
CA PRO A 68 -5.32 21.09 1.09
C PRO A 68 -6.43 20.03 1.25
N VAL A 69 -6.04 18.82 1.63
CA VAL A 69 -6.95 17.70 1.89
C VAL A 69 -7.00 17.44 3.38
N ASP A 70 -8.16 17.00 3.89
CA ASP A 70 -8.24 16.43 5.24
C ASP A 70 -7.46 15.11 5.27
N VAL A 71 -6.26 15.17 5.86
CA VAL A 71 -5.37 14.02 5.93
C VAL A 71 -5.98 12.90 6.77
N ALA A 72 -6.73 13.22 7.83
CA ALA A 72 -7.35 12.19 8.67
C ALA A 72 -8.47 11.46 7.93
N GLU A 73 -9.27 12.18 7.14
CA GLU A 73 -10.25 11.56 6.25
C GLU A 73 -9.56 10.69 5.20
N TYR A 74 -8.50 11.21 4.56
CA TYR A 74 -7.71 10.47 3.57
C TYR A 74 -7.16 9.15 4.12
N ASP A 75 -6.55 9.18 5.31
CA ASP A 75 -6.02 7.98 5.97
C ASP A 75 -7.14 6.95 6.22
N SER A 76 -8.28 7.40 6.73
CA SER A 76 -9.41 6.52 7.04
C SER A 76 -9.99 5.82 5.81
N VAL A 77 -9.94 6.47 4.64
CA VAL A 77 -10.38 5.90 3.36
C VAL A 77 -9.31 4.96 2.79
N ALA A 78 -8.03 5.34 2.88
CA ALA A 78 -6.91 4.53 2.43
C ALA A 78 -6.86 3.19 3.18
N GLU A 79 -7.00 3.20 4.51
CA GLU A 79 -7.04 1.99 5.34
C GLU A 79 -8.21 1.07 4.97
N ARG A 80 -9.39 1.62 4.67
CA ARG A 80 -10.55 0.81 4.24
C ARG A 80 -10.32 0.15 2.89
N GLN A 81 -9.73 0.85 1.92
CA GLN A 81 -9.48 0.31 0.59
C GLN A 81 -8.50 -0.89 0.62
N GLU A 82 -7.51 -0.85 1.51
CA GLU A 82 -6.54 -1.93 1.65
C GLU A 82 -7.22 -3.23 2.13
N HIS A 83 -8.08 -3.15 3.15
CA HIS A 83 -8.83 -4.30 3.66
C HIS A 83 -9.77 -4.93 2.63
N HIS A 84 -10.48 -4.13 1.83
CA HIS A 84 -11.38 -4.66 0.80
C HIS A 84 -10.63 -5.38 -0.33
N THR A 85 -9.43 -4.93 -0.66
CA THR A 85 -8.62 -5.53 -1.73
C THR A 85 -8.08 -6.90 -1.31
N LEU A 86 -7.58 -7.02 -0.08
CA LEU A 86 -7.11 -8.31 0.47
C LEU A 86 -8.21 -9.36 0.55
N LEU A 87 -9.41 -8.95 1.00
CA LEU A 87 -10.55 -9.86 1.13
C LEU A 87 -11.00 -10.40 -0.25
N ARG A 88 -10.97 -9.56 -1.28
CA ARG A 88 -11.31 -9.97 -2.65
C ARG A 88 -10.36 -11.03 -3.19
N TRP A 89 -9.05 -10.85 -3.02
CA TRP A 89 -8.06 -11.82 -3.48
C TRP A 89 -8.11 -13.14 -2.69
N SER A 90 -8.38 -13.07 -1.39
CA SER A 90 -8.59 -14.28 -0.57
C SER A 90 -9.77 -15.12 -1.05
N VAL A 91 -10.90 -14.49 -1.43
CA VAL A 91 -12.05 -15.20 -1.98
C VAL A 91 -11.71 -15.85 -3.34
N VAL A 92 -11.01 -15.13 -4.21
CA VAL A 92 -10.57 -15.68 -5.50
C VAL A 92 -9.64 -16.88 -5.30
N ALA A 93 -8.66 -16.77 -4.40
CA ALA A 93 -7.74 -17.87 -4.08
C ALA A 93 -8.48 -19.09 -3.51
N LEU A 94 -9.46 -18.87 -2.62
CA LEU A 94 -10.29 -19.95 -2.06
C LEU A 94 -11.10 -20.68 -3.15
N LEU A 95 -11.72 -19.93 -4.07
CA LEU A 95 -12.48 -20.51 -5.17
C LEU A 95 -11.59 -21.31 -6.13
N LEU A 96 -10.39 -20.80 -6.44
CA LEU A 96 -9.43 -21.53 -7.26
C LEU A 96 -8.93 -22.80 -6.57
N ALA A 97 -8.67 -22.74 -5.26
CA ALA A 97 -8.29 -23.92 -4.48
C ALA A 97 -9.40 -24.97 -4.45
N ALA A 98 -10.65 -24.56 -4.26
CA ALA A 98 -11.81 -25.45 -4.27
C ALA A 98 -12.02 -26.10 -5.65
N ALA A 99 -11.91 -25.32 -6.73
CA ALA A 99 -12.01 -25.82 -8.10
C ALA A 99 -10.87 -26.80 -8.42
N PHE A 100 -9.63 -26.47 -8.04
CA PHE A 100 -8.49 -27.35 -8.18
C PHE A 100 -8.69 -28.67 -7.43
N PHE A 101 -9.16 -28.60 -6.18
CA PHE A 101 -9.47 -29.79 -5.38
C PHE A 101 -10.56 -30.65 -6.02
N ALA A 102 -11.62 -30.03 -6.55
CA ALA A 102 -12.68 -30.74 -7.27
C ALA A 102 -12.15 -31.44 -8.54
N VAL A 103 -11.24 -30.80 -9.29
CA VAL A 103 -10.59 -31.41 -10.47
C VAL A 103 -9.70 -32.58 -10.05
N VAL A 104 -8.91 -32.43 -8.99
CA VAL A 104 -8.08 -33.53 -8.46
C VAL A 104 -8.94 -34.70 -8.01
N LEU A 105 -10.03 -34.45 -7.30
CA LEU A 105 -10.98 -35.50 -6.92
C LEU A 105 -11.62 -36.15 -8.15
N TYR A 106 -12.05 -35.37 -9.15
CA TYR A 106 -12.61 -35.91 -10.38
C TYR A 106 -11.60 -36.79 -11.15
N LEU A 107 -10.33 -36.38 -11.18
CA LEU A 107 -9.26 -37.18 -11.80
C LEU A 107 -8.89 -38.42 -10.98
N ALA A 108 -8.96 -38.33 -9.65
CA ALA A 108 -8.71 -39.46 -8.74
C ALA A 108 -9.85 -40.48 -8.76
N ASP A 109 -11.08 -40.00 -8.92
CA ASP A 109 -12.33 -40.78 -9.03
C ASP A 109 -12.66 -41.12 -10.51
N ALA A 110 -11.69 -40.97 -11.40
CA ALA A 110 -11.72 -41.50 -12.76
C ALA A 110 -10.96 -42.85 -12.93
N PRO A 111 -11.12 -43.87 -12.06
CA PRO A 111 -10.56 -45.19 -12.35
C PRO A 111 -11.45 -45.92 -13.37
N LEU A 112 -10.83 -46.33 -14.48
CA LEU A 112 -11.14 -47.61 -15.15
C LEU A 112 -12.59 -47.83 -15.61
N LEU A 113 -13.13 -46.92 -16.44
CA LEU A 113 -14.04 -47.36 -17.50
C LEU A 113 -13.23 -48.14 -18.57
N ARG A 114 -12.93 -49.42 -18.30
CA ARG A 114 -12.77 -50.56 -19.25
C ARG A 114 -11.74 -51.59 -18.74
N ALA A 115 -12.24 -52.66 -18.13
CA ALA A 115 -11.98 -54.02 -18.59
C ALA A 115 -13.03 -54.96 -17.97
N PRO A 116 -13.92 -55.59 -18.76
CA PRO A 116 -14.76 -56.67 -18.26
C PRO A 116 -13.92 -57.93 -17.96
N PRO A 117 -14.38 -58.81 -17.06
CA PRO A 117 -13.68 -60.05 -16.71
C PRO A 117 -13.69 -61.02 -17.91
N ASN A 118 -12.53 -61.60 -18.21
CA ASN A 118 -12.41 -62.84 -18.99
C ASN A 118 -12.22 -64.02 -18.03
#